data_AF-A0A1C3RG86-F1
#
_entry.id   AF-A0A1C3RG86-F1
#
_cell.length_a   1.000
_cell.length_b   1.000
_cell.length_c   1.000
_cell.angle_alpha   90.00
_cell.angle_beta   90.00
_cell.angle_gamma   90.00
#
_symmetry.space_group_name_H-M   'P 1'
#
loop_
_entity.id
_entity.type
_entity.pdbx_description
1 polymer ?
#
loop_
_entity_poly.entity_id
_entity_poly.type
_entity_poly.pdbx_seq_one_letter_code
_entity_poly.pdbx_strand_id
1 'polypeptide(L)'
;MRVGIRFLSLFIGIFLLIINFAGYFISIDDRIYFDEEVISYNESVSLIEEAYSKYGKSERFLKETVKIVDDATIYNWIHQKTMIKGVQGYVQFYENWILWIARFFDDFLFSVALTKDNDIFSKYEYMHYEAALRRGYGICSQLSVLLADMLTNKYGINTYVVGLSGHVVAQSQINKEDYILDASMSLVMPFGLSFAEKNLESVKSYYKGDLIAETYDARGNSIMSSPGAKGYRPLAYLIEQLAYAFKWIVPIFLLVVGSSLYWKKFGRC
;
A
#
# COMPACT_ATOMS: atom_id res chain seq x y z
N MET A 1 -3.96 28.34 33.81
CA MET A 1 -3.80 27.95 32.39
C MET A 1 -2.47 27.24 32.07
N ARG A 2 -1.28 27.80 32.38
CA ARG A 2 0.03 27.19 32.04
C ARG A 2 0.34 25.84 32.70
N VAL A 3 -0.27 25.52 33.84
CA VAL A 3 -0.09 24.22 34.53
C VAL A 3 -0.80 23.09 33.77
N GLY A 4 -2.01 23.35 33.27
CA GLY A 4 -2.80 22.35 32.53
C GLY A 4 -2.16 21.92 31.22
N ILE A 5 -1.57 22.87 30.47
CA ILE A 5 -0.92 22.58 29.18
C ILE A 5 0.24 21.58 29.35
N ARG A 6 1.00 21.68 30.44
CA ARG A 6 2.18 20.81 30.67
C ARG A 6 1.78 19.37 30.93
N PHE A 7 0.85 19.18 31.86
CA PHE A 7 0.32 17.85 32.19
C PHE A 7 -0.37 17.23 30.97
N LEU A 8 -1.10 18.04 30.20
CA LEU A 8 -1.74 17.58 28.98
C LEU A 8 -0.71 17.12 27.93
N SER A 9 0.34 17.90 27.66
CA SER A 9 1.39 17.51 26.71
C SER A 9 2.11 16.22 27.14
N LEU A 10 2.48 16.10 28.42
CA LEU A 10 3.11 14.88 28.95
C LEU A 10 2.17 13.68 28.82
N PHE A 11 0.91 13.84 29.24
CA PHE A 11 -0.08 12.77 29.17
C PHE A 11 -0.32 12.29 27.74
N ILE A 12 -0.55 13.22 26.79
CA ILE A 12 -0.74 12.86 25.38
C ILE A 12 0.52 12.21 24.81
N GLY A 13 1.71 12.72 25.11
CA GLY A 13 2.97 12.13 24.66
C GLY A 13 3.17 10.70 25.15
N ILE A 14 2.93 10.44 26.44
CA ILE A 14 3.01 9.08 27.01
C ILE A 14 1.95 8.18 26.37
N PHE A 15 0.70 8.64 26.29
CA PHE A 15 -0.39 7.87 25.71
C PHE A 15 -0.11 7.46 24.26
N LEU A 16 0.31 8.39 23.40
CA LEU A 16 0.61 8.09 22.00
C LEU A 16 1.82 7.16 21.85
N LEU A 17 2.85 7.28 22.70
CA LEU A 17 3.96 6.31 22.70
C LEU A 17 3.48 4.91 23.07
N ILE A 18 2.66 4.78 24.11
CA ILE A 18 2.08 3.50 24.51
C ILE A 18 1.29 2.89 23.35
N ILE A 19 0.48 3.69 22.65
CA ILE A 19 -0.28 3.25 21.48
C ILE A 19 0.66 2.76 20.37
N ASN A 20 1.70 3.52 20.02
CA ASN A 20 2.65 3.10 18.99
C ASN A 20 3.38 1.81 19.35
N PHE A 21 3.78 1.65 20.63
CA PHE A 21 4.43 0.43 21.10
C PHE A 21 3.47 -0.76 21.09
N ALA A 22 2.23 -0.57 21.55
CA ALA A 22 1.20 -1.60 21.49
C ALA A 22 0.89 -2.01 20.05
N GLY A 23 0.89 -1.06 19.11
CA GLY A 23 0.68 -1.30 17.68
C GLY A 23 1.63 -2.33 17.08
N TYR A 24 2.87 -2.46 17.57
CA TYR A 24 3.79 -3.51 17.10
C TYR A 24 3.33 -4.93 17.41
N PHE A 25 2.50 -5.10 18.44
CA PHE A 25 2.00 -6.40 18.87
C PHE A 25 0.58 -6.70 18.36
N ILE A 26 -0.09 -5.71 17.77
CA ILE A 26 -1.44 -5.88 17.23
C ILE A 26 -1.30 -6.10 15.73
N SER A 27 -1.80 -7.24 15.25
CA SER A 27 -1.77 -7.53 13.82
C SER A 27 -2.66 -6.56 13.03
N ILE A 28 -2.19 -6.16 11.85
CA ILE A 28 -2.99 -5.49 10.82
C ILE A 28 -3.46 -6.48 9.74
N ASP A 29 -3.26 -7.77 9.97
CA ASP A 29 -3.62 -8.84 9.04
C ASP A 29 -5.13 -9.05 9.05
N ASP A 30 -5.79 -8.60 7.97
CA ASP A 30 -7.24 -8.70 7.82
C ASP A 30 -7.68 -10.10 7.38
N ARG A 31 -6.73 -11.01 7.08
CA ARG A 31 -7.04 -12.40 6.68
C ARG A 31 -7.85 -13.17 7.70
N ILE A 32 -7.79 -12.77 8.96
CA ILE A 32 -8.60 -13.35 10.05
C ILE A 32 -10.11 -13.19 9.83
N TYR A 33 -10.53 -12.27 8.95
CA TYR A 33 -11.93 -12.01 8.61
C TYR A 33 -12.37 -12.71 7.32
N PHE A 34 -11.46 -13.41 6.66
CA PHE A 34 -11.75 -14.04 5.37
C PHE A 34 -12.38 -15.41 5.58
N ASP A 35 -13.39 -15.73 4.78
CA ASP A 35 -13.99 -17.06 4.77
C ASP A 35 -13.11 -18.07 4.00
N GLU A 36 -12.22 -17.58 3.15
CA GLU A 36 -11.29 -18.36 2.32
C GLU A 36 -9.94 -18.52 3.02
N GLU A 37 -9.38 -19.74 2.96
CA GLU A 37 -8.00 -19.97 3.41
C GLU A 37 -7.01 -19.34 2.43
N VAL A 38 -6.34 -18.30 2.89
CA VAL A 38 -5.25 -17.62 2.17
C VAL A 38 -3.93 -17.81 2.92
N ILE A 39 -2.82 -17.80 2.19
CA ILE A 39 -1.51 -17.98 2.83
C ILE A 39 -1.16 -16.78 3.72
N SER A 40 -0.49 -17.06 4.84
CA SER A 40 -0.14 -16.04 5.83
C SER A 40 0.97 -15.11 5.33
N TYR A 41 1.04 -13.88 5.86
CA TYR A 41 2.11 -12.93 5.52
C TYR A 41 3.52 -13.53 5.60
N ASN A 42 3.84 -14.23 6.69
CA ASN A 42 5.18 -14.79 6.90
C ASN A 42 5.49 -15.90 5.88
N GLU A 43 4.49 -16.71 5.55
CA GLU A 43 4.59 -17.74 4.53
C GLU A 43 4.76 -17.12 3.14
N SER A 44 3.97 -16.10 2.77
CA SER A 44 4.14 -15.38 1.51
C SER A 44 5.55 -14.83 1.37
N VAL A 45 6.08 -14.17 2.41
CA VAL A 45 7.45 -13.64 2.40
C VAL A 45 8.45 -14.77 2.19
N SER A 46 8.33 -15.88 2.92
CA SER A 46 9.23 -17.03 2.79
C SER A 46 9.21 -17.63 1.39
N LEU A 47 8.02 -17.81 0.80
CA LEU A 47 7.86 -18.38 -0.54
C LEU A 47 8.44 -17.47 -1.62
N ILE A 48 8.27 -16.14 -1.50
CA ILE A 48 8.85 -15.20 -2.47
C ILE A 48 10.38 -15.19 -2.36
N GLU A 49 10.94 -15.22 -1.14
CA GLU A 49 12.39 -15.34 -0.95
C GLU A 49 12.96 -16.65 -1.52
N GLU A 50 12.26 -17.78 -1.32
CA GLU A 50 12.64 -19.06 -1.91
C GLU A 50 12.60 -18.99 -3.44
N ALA A 51 11.52 -18.44 -4.00
CA ALA A 51 11.39 -18.26 -5.44
C ALA A 51 12.52 -17.37 -6.01
N TYR A 52 12.87 -16.28 -5.32
CA TYR A 52 13.97 -15.42 -5.73
C TYR A 52 15.33 -16.14 -5.64
N SER A 53 15.59 -16.84 -4.54
CA SER A 53 16.82 -17.62 -4.36
C SER A 53 16.99 -18.69 -5.44
N LYS A 54 15.89 -19.28 -5.91
CA LYS A 54 15.90 -20.35 -6.90
C LYS A 54 15.98 -19.85 -8.33
N TYR A 55 15.28 -18.76 -8.65
CA TYR A 55 15.07 -18.32 -10.03
C TYR A 55 15.71 -16.96 -10.37
N GLY A 56 16.19 -16.21 -9.37
CA GLY A 56 16.75 -14.87 -9.54
C GLY A 56 15.80 -13.91 -10.25
N LYS A 57 16.35 -12.94 -10.99
CA LYS A 57 15.57 -12.01 -11.82
C LYS A 57 15.16 -12.71 -13.12
N SER A 58 14.06 -13.46 -13.10
CA SER A 58 13.54 -14.18 -14.27
C SER A 58 12.01 -14.10 -14.37
N GLU A 59 11.47 -14.44 -15.54
CA GLU A 59 10.02 -14.60 -15.75
C GLU A 59 9.42 -15.61 -14.76
N ARG A 60 10.15 -16.70 -14.43
CA ARG A 60 9.67 -17.70 -13.47
C ARG A 60 9.50 -17.09 -12.10
N PHE A 61 10.44 -16.27 -11.64
CA PHE A 61 10.30 -15.54 -10.38
C PHE A 61 9.08 -14.61 -10.39
N LEU A 62 8.84 -13.88 -11.48
CA LEU A 62 7.66 -13.02 -11.61
C LEU A 62 6.36 -13.82 -11.50
N LYS A 63 6.28 -14.97 -12.20
CA LYS A 63 5.12 -15.88 -12.17
C LYS A 63 4.83 -16.41 -10.78
N GLU A 64 5.84 -16.93 -10.09
CA GLU A 64 5.67 -17.41 -8.70
C GLU A 64 5.26 -16.27 -7.78
N THR A 65 5.90 -15.10 -7.90
CA THR A 65 5.60 -13.94 -7.04
C THR A 65 4.17 -13.44 -7.23
N VAL A 66 3.71 -13.32 -8.47
CA VAL A 66 2.34 -12.91 -8.79
C VAL A 66 1.33 -13.90 -8.21
N LYS A 67 1.58 -15.20 -8.38
CA LYS A 67 0.73 -16.25 -7.80
C LYS A 67 0.72 -16.21 -6.27
N ILE A 68 1.87 -16.04 -5.63
CA ILE A 68 1.96 -15.95 -4.17
C ILE A 68 1.21 -14.72 -3.65
N VAL A 69 1.28 -13.58 -4.35
CA VAL A 69 0.52 -12.38 -3.96
C VAL A 69 -0.98 -12.62 -4.11
N ASP A 70 -1.43 -13.24 -5.21
CA ASP A 70 -2.83 -13.64 -5.40
C ASP A 70 -3.29 -14.58 -4.29
N ASP A 71 -2.57 -15.69 -4.03
CA ASP A 71 -2.87 -16.66 -2.96
C ASP A 71 -2.87 -16.03 -1.55
N ALA A 72 -2.13 -14.93 -1.35
CA ALA A 72 -1.97 -14.25 -0.08
C ALA A 72 -2.97 -13.12 0.15
N THR A 73 -3.75 -12.75 -0.87
CA THR A 73 -4.61 -11.56 -0.81
C THR A 73 -6.00 -11.85 -1.33
N ILE A 74 -7.00 -11.24 -0.71
CA ILE A 74 -8.33 -11.21 -1.30
C ILE A 74 -8.49 -9.96 -2.14
N TYR A 75 -8.80 -10.17 -3.41
CA TYR A 75 -9.31 -9.14 -4.29
C TYR A 75 -10.76 -8.82 -3.93
N ASN A 76 -11.01 -7.60 -3.45
CA ASN A 76 -12.38 -7.17 -3.20
C ASN A 76 -12.54 -5.67 -3.49
N TRP A 77 -13.45 -5.37 -4.41
CA TRP A 77 -13.84 -4.02 -4.75
C TRP A 77 -14.71 -3.43 -3.65
N ILE A 78 -14.26 -2.33 -3.03
CA ILE A 78 -14.96 -1.62 -1.93
C ILE A 78 -16.39 -1.18 -2.31
N HIS A 79 -16.73 -1.15 -3.60
CA HIS A 79 -18.07 -0.82 -4.10
C HIS A 79 -18.99 -2.03 -4.35
N GLN A 80 -18.54 -3.28 -4.15
CA GLN A 80 -19.46 -4.41 -4.07
C GLN A 80 -20.25 -4.35 -2.77
N LYS A 81 -21.54 -4.72 -2.85
CA LYS A 81 -22.55 -4.59 -1.78
C LYS A 81 -22.20 -5.30 -0.46
N THR A 82 -21.12 -6.06 -0.41
CA THR A 82 -20.67 -6.81 0.77
C THR A 82 -19.16 -6.65 0.91
N MET A 83 -18.72 -5.56 1.54
CA MET A 83 -17.40 -5.58 2.19
C MET A 83 -17.33 -6.80 3.11
N ILE A 84 -16.20 -7.51 3.09
CA ILE A 84 -15.96 -8.59 4.04
C ILE A 84 -16.08 -7.98 5.43
N LYS A 85 -17.00 -8.52 6.23
CA LYS A 85 -17.35 -7.96 7.52
C LYS A 85 -16.13 -8.02 8.44
N GLY A 86 -15.60 -6.86 8.81
CA GLY A 86 -14.44 -6.75 9.70
C GLY A 86 -13.17 -6.24 9.02
N VAL A 87 -13.10 -6.33 7.68
CA VAL A 87 -12.00 -5.75 6.89
C VAL A 87 -12.11 -4.23 6.89
N GLN A 88 -10.98 -3.56 7.14
CA GLN A 88 -10.97 -2.11 7.28
C GLN A 88 -10.18 -1.50 6.12
N GLY A 89 -10.88 -0.70 5.31
CA GLY A 89 -10.25 0.02 4.21
C GLY A 89 -9.32 1.16 4.63
N TYR A 90 -9.13 1.42 5.92
CA TYR A 90 -8.34 2.55 6.43
C TYR A 90 -7.22 2.07 7.36
N VAL A 91 -6.23 2.93 7.58
CA VAL A 91 -5.13 2.65 8.51
C VAL A 91 -5.65 2.65 9.95
N GLN A 92 -5.35 1.59 10.69
CA GLN A 92 -5.77 1.46 12.08
C GLN A 92 -5.10 2.49 12.99
N PHE A 93 -5.82 2.91 14.05
CA PHE A 93 -5.31 3.92 14.98
C PHE A 93 -3.98 3.52 15.63
N TYR A 94 -3.87 2.25 16.04
CA TYR A 94 -2.65 1.71 16.65
C TYR A 94 -1.51 1.51 15.64
N GLU A 95 -1.82 1.35 14.35
CA GLU A 95 -0.80 1.27 13.29
C GLU A 95 -0.22 2.67 13.03
N ASN A 96 -1.09 3.62 12.71
CA ASN A 96 -0.68 4.99 12.48
C ASN A 96 -1.83 5.97 12.76
N TRP A 97 -1.83 6.54 13.96
CA TRP A 97 -2.87 7.48 14.39
C TRP A 97 -2.92 8.75 13.54
N ILE A 98 -1.83 9.15 12.85
CA ILE A 98 -1.83 10.32 11.96
C ILE A 98 -2.69 10.02 10.72
N LEU A 99 -2.43 8.89 10.06
CA LEU A 99 -3.20 8.46 8.89
C LEU A 99 -4.65 8.12 9.28
N TRP A 100 -4.86 7.53 10.45
CA TRP A 100 -6.20 7.28 10.98
C TRP A 100 -6.99 8.58 11.22
N ILE A 101 -6.36 9.65 11.72
CA ILE A 101 -7.01 10.97 11.86
C ILE A 101 -7.25 11.60 10.48
N ALA A 102 -6.31 11.44 9.54
CA ALA A 102 -6.41 12.04 8.20
C ALA A 102 -7.69 11.62 7.44
N ARG A 103 -8.24 10.44 7.71
CA ARG A 103 -9.53 9.97 7.14
C ARG A 103 -10.71 10.91 7.37
N PHE A 104 -10.71 11.66 8.47
CA PHE A 104 -11.79 12.61 8.76
C PHE A 104 -11.70 13.90 7.93
N PHE A 105 -10.64 14.07 7.14
CA PHE A 105 -10.40 15.23 6.31
C PHE A 105 -10.52 14.95 4.82
N ASP A 106 -10.87 13.73 4.40
CA ASP A 106 -10.99 13.36 2.98
C ASP A 106 -11.93 14.32 2.21
N ASP A 107 -13.14 14.55 2.71
CA ASP A 107 -14.12 15.47 2.11
C ASP A 107 -13.57 16.91 2.02
N PHE A 108 -12.84 17.34 3.05
CA PHE A 108 -12.23 18.66 3.05
C PHE A 108 -11.14 18.76 1.98
N LEU A 109 -10.21 17.79 1.92
CA LEU A 109 -9.12 17.75 0.93
C LEU A 109 -9.65 17.74 -0.50
N PHE A 110 -10.73 17.01 -0.74
CA PHE A 110 -11.44 17.01 -2.02
C PHE A 110 -12.07 18.38 -2.30
N SER A 111 -12.75 18.99 -1.32
CA SER A 111 -13.42 20.29 -1.48
C SER A 111 -12.46 21.44 -1.82
N VAL A 112 -11.21 21.36 -1.36
CA VAL A 112 -10.16 22.35 -1.67
C VAL A 112 -9.28 21.94 -2.86
N ALA A 113 -9.69 20.93 -3.63
CA ALA A 113 -9.01 20.42 -4.82
C ALA A 113 -7.53 20.01 -4.58
N LEU A 114 -7.20 19.62 -3.34
CA LEU A 114 -5.88 19.04 -3.04
C LEU A 114 -5.79 17.57 -3.49
N THR A 115 -6.94 16.94 -3.69
CA THR A 115 -7.07 15.54 -4.12
C THR A 115 -8.15 15.42 -5.20
N LYS A 116 -8.01 14.41 -6.06
CA LYS A 116 -9.04 14.07 -7.06
C LYS A 116 -10.07 13.08 -6.54
N ASP A 117 -9.68 12.34 -5.50
CA ASP A 117 -10.47 11.32 -4.85
C ASP A 117 -10.92 11.84 -3.48
N ASN A 118 -12.15 11.55 -3.08
CA ASN A 118 -12.74 11.98 -1.80
C ASN A 118 -12.66 10.90 -0.71
N ASP A 119 -11.80 9.90 -0.88
CA ASP A 119 -11.69 8.74 0.01
C ASP A 119 -10.27 8.19 0.15
N ILE A 120 -9.24 9.04 -0.02
CA ILE A 120 -7.84 8.61 -0.01
C ILE A 120 -7.42 7.97 1.31
N PHE A 121 -7.85 8.51 2.45
CA PHE A 121 -7.47 7.99 3.76
C PHE A 121 -8.52 7.02 4.34
N SER A 122 -9.76 7.11 3.89
CA SER A 122 -10.86 6.20 4.26
C SER A 122 -10.86 4.89 3.46
N LYS A 123 -10.28 4.88 2.25
CA LYS A 123 -9.97 3.71 1.41
C LYS A 123 -8.48 3.69 1.07
N TYR A 124 -7.68 3.61 2.12
CA TYR A 124 -6.24 3.70 2.07
C TYR A 124 -5.59 2.54 1.31
N GLU A 125 -4.77 2.93 0.34
CA GLU A 125 -3.85 2.04 -0.33
C GLU A 125 -2.44 2.28 0.22
N TYR A 126 -1.83 1.23 0.77
CA TYR A 126 -0.47 1.28 1.28
C TYR A 126 0.51 1.40 0.11
N MET A 127 1.46 2.32 0.28
CA MET A 127 2.54 2.56 -0.65
C MET A 127 3.74 1.65 -0.35
N HIS A 128 3.92 1.22 0.90
CA HIS A 128 4.90 0.21 1.28
C HIS A 128 4.35 -1.21 1.13
N TYR A 129 5.07 -2.05 0.36
CA TYR A 129 4.61 -3.41 0.08
C TYR A 129 4.46 -4.27 1.33
N GLU A 130 5.27 -4.09 2.38
CA GLU A 130 5.16 -4.90 3.59
C GLU A 130 3.81 -4.70 4.28
N ALA A 131 3.34 -3.45 4.35
CA ALA A 131 2.05 -3.14 4.97
C ALA A 131 0.88 -3.65 4.10
N ALA A 132 0.98 -3.45 2.78
CA ALA A 132 -0.01 -3.95 1.82
C ALA A 132 -0.14 -5.48 1.88
N LEU A 133 1.00 -6.19 1.82
CA LEU A 133 1.04 -7.65 1.88
C LEU A 133 0.64 -8.16 3.27
N ARG A 134 1.02 -7.47 4.35
CA ARG A 134 0.61 -7.87 5.70
C ARG A 134 -0.89 -7.76 5.89
N ARG A 135 -1.53 -6.72 5.36
CA ARG A 135 -3.00 -6.57 5.40
C ARG A 135 -3.72 -7.72 4.68
N GLY A 136 -3.14 -8.26 3.62
CA GLY A 136 -3.74 -9.39 2.89
C GLY A 136 -4.97 -9.01 2.06
N TYR A 137 -5.18 -7.73 1.79
CA TYR A 137 -6.37 -7.22 1.10
C TYR A 137 -6.02 -6.06 0.17
N GLY A 138 -6.62 -6.06 -1.03
CA GLY A 138 -6.48 -4.97 -1.98
C GLY A 138 -7.43 -5.04 -3.17
N ILE A 139 -7.50 -3.93 -3.90
CA ILE A 139 -8.03 -3.86 -5.27
C ILE A 139 -6.87 -3.95 -6.28
N CYS A 140 -7.17 -3.92 -7.58
CA CYS A 140 -6.17 -4.05 -8.64
C CYS A 140 -5.01 -3.05 -8.51
N SER A 141 -5.31 -1.79 -8.14
CA SER A 141 -4.29 -0.77 -7.89
C SER A 141 -3.41 -1.09 -6.68
N GLN A 142 -3.98 -1.53 -5.56
CA GLN A 142 -3.20 -1.89 -4.38
C GLN A 142 -2.25 -3.06 -4.65
N LEU A 143 -2.71 -4.09 -5.35
CA LEU A 143 -1.89 -5.26 -5.69
C LEU A 143 -0.78 -4.88 -6.68
N SER A 144 -1.06 -4.00 -7.63
CA SER A 144 -0.07 -3.48 -8.57
C SER A 144 0.97 -2.60 -7.88
N VAL A 145 0.55 -1.75 -6.95
CA VAL A 145 1.45 -0.93 -6.12
C VAL A 145 2.34 -1.81 -5.24
N LEU A 146 1.76 -2.83 -4.60
CA LEU A 146 2.49 -3.82 -3.80
C LEU A 146 3.58 -4.49 -4.64
N LEU A 147 3.22 -5.04 -5.80
CA LEU A 147 4.19 -5.68 -6.70
C LEU A 147 5.27 -4.71 -7.16
N ALA A 148 4.87 -3.51 -7.61
CA ALA A 148 5.80 -2.51 -8.11
C ALA A 148 6.82 -2.09 -7.05
N ASP A 149 6.34 -1.81 -5.83
CA ASP A 149 7.17 -1.40 -4.70
C ASP A 149 8.11 -2.53 -4.26
N MET A 150 7.59 -3.75 -4.08
CA MET A 150 8.37 -4.92 -3.69
C MET A 150 9.45 -5.26 -4.71
N LEU A 151 9.09 -5.42 -5.98
CA LEU A 151 10.02 -5.81 -7.04
C LEU A 151 11.10 -4.75 -7.26
N THR A 152 10.73 -3.47 -7.18
CA THR A 152 11.68 -2.35 -7.33
C THR A 152 12.63 -2.25 -6.14
N ASN A 153 12.09 -2.13 -4.92
CA ASN A 153 12.90 -1.77 -3.76
C ASN A 153 13.61 -2.95 -3.12
N LYS A 154 12.99 -4.16 -3.16
CA LYS A 154 13.58 -5.35 -2.53
C LYS A 154 14.47 -6.13 -3.50
N TYR A 155 14.02 -6.31 -4.73
CA TYR A 155 14.69 -7.18 -5.70
C TYR A 155 15.45 -6.41 -6.79
N GLY A 156 15.36 -5.08 -6.82
CA GLY A 156 16.03 -4.24 -7.82
C GLY A 156 15.59 -4.55 -9.24
N ILE A 157 14.30 -4.86 -9.44
CA ILE A 157 13.66 -5.07 -10.74
C ILE A 157 12.78 -3.86 -11.01
N ASN A 158 13.14 -3.04 -12.00
CA ASN A 158 12.36 -1.86 -12.36
C ASN A 158 10.94 -2.26 -12.70
N THR A 159 10.00 -1.88 -11.84
CA THR A 159 8.59 -2.24 -11.99
C THR A 159 7.75 -1.00 -11.83
N TYR A 160 6.91 -0.73 -12.81
CA TYR A 160 6.09 0.46 -12.91
C TYR A 160 4.64 0.09 -12.73
N VAL A 161 3.88 0.93 -12.02
CA VAL A 161 2.42 0.82 -12.06
C VAL A 161 1.94 1.30 -13.43
N VAL A 162 0.94 0.61 -13.98
CA VAL A 162 0.32 0.91 -15.27
C VAL A 162 -1.15 1.15 -15.04
N GLY A 163 -1.60 2.37 -15.29
CA GLY A 163 -3.01 2.72 -15.29
C GLY A 163 -3.62 2.35 -16.65
N LEU A 164 -4.70 1.59 -16.62
CA LEU A 164 -5.55 1.26 -17.76
C LEU A 164 -6.92 1.92 -17.58
N SER A 165 -7.76 1.88 -18.62
CA SER A 165 -9.13 2.40 -18.54
C SER A 165 -10.00 1.55 -17.61
N GLY A 166 -9.99 1.86 -16.31
CA GLY A 166 -10.76 1.13 -15.29
C GLY A 166 -10.05 -0.05 -14.64
N HIS A 167 -8.77 -0.30 -14.98
CA HIS A 167 -7.95 -1.36 -14.38
C HIS A 167 -6.54 -0.85 -14.08
N VAL A 168 -5.81 -1.52 -13.20
CA VAL A 168 -4.42 -1.17 -12.89
C VAL A 168 -3.62 -2.45 -12.78
N VAL A 169 -2.48 -2.49 -13.48
CA VAL A 169 -1.53 -3.60 -13.49
C VAL A 169 -0.13 -3.09 -13.18
N ALA A 170 0.84 -3.99 -13.03
CA ALA A 170 2.25 -3.61 -12.99
C ALA A 170 2.97 -4.03 -14.29
N GLN A 171 4.03 -3.33 -14.65
CA GLN A 171 4.94 -3.73 -15.73
C GLN A 171 6.36 -3.80 -15.18
N SER A 172 6.96 -4.98 -15.22
CA SER A 172 8.36 -5.22 -14.82
C SER A 172 9.27 -5.30 -16.04
N GLN A 173 10.51 -4.86 -15.87
CA GLN A 173 11.56 -5.01 -16.87
C GLN A 173 12.68 -5.94 -16.36
N ILE A 174 12.89 -7.06 -17.05
CA ILE A 174 13.97 -8.00 -16.80
C ILE A 174 14.74 -8.20 -18.10
N ASN A 175 16.06 -8.01 -18.08
CA ASN A 175 16.93 -8.21 -19.26
C ASN A 175 16.47 -7.47 -20.53
N LYS A 176 15.87 -6.28 -20.38
CA LYS A 176 15.28 -5.45 -21.45
C LYS A 176 13.99 -6.02 -22.07
N GLU A 177 13.44 -7.07 -21.50
CA GLU A 177 12.10 -7.55 -21.82
C GLU A 177 11.11 -7.01 -20.79
N ASP A 178 9.95 -6.59 -21.29
CA ASP A 178 8.86 -6.10 -20.46
C ASP A 178 7.86 -7.23 -20.19
N TYR A 179 7.34 -7.26 -18.97
CA TYR A 179 6.35 -8.21 -18.51
C TYR A 179 5.22 -7.47 -17.84
N ILE A 180 3.97 -7.69 -18.27
CA ILE A 180 2.80 -7.20 -17.54
C ILE A 180 2.44 -8.21 -16.46
N LEU A 181 2.22 -7.71 -15.25
CA LEU A 181 1.88 -8.46 -14.04
C LEU A 181 0.50 -8.02 -13.58
N ASP A 182 -0.44 -8.94 -13.54
CA ASP A 182 -1.76 -8.73 -12.95
C ASP A 182 -1.98 -9.73 -11.81
N ALA A 183 -1.70 -9.27 -10.59
CA ALA A 183 -1.95 -10.06 -9.38
C ALA A 183 -3.42 -10.20 -9.02
N SER A 184 -4.34 -9.40 -9.58
CA SER A 184 -5.77 -9.59 -9.32
C SER A 184 -6.38 -10.77 -10.11
N MET A 185 -5.62 -11.28 -11.10
CA MET A 185 -6.03 -12.39 -11.96
C MET A 185 -4.98 -13.50 -12.00
N SER A 186 -3.92 -13.41 -11.16
CA SER A 186 -2.74 -14.27 -11.19
C SER A 186 -2.12 -14.45 -12.60
N LEU A 187 -1.97 -13.36 -13.36
CA LEU A 187 -1.44 -13.38 -14.72
C LEU A 187 -0.05 -12.73 -14.84
N VAL A 188 0.80 -13.34 -15.66
CA VAL A 188 2.05 -12.76 -16.15
C VAL A 188 2.09 -12.90 -17.67
N MET A 189 2.18 -11.77 -18.36
CA MET A 189 2.24 -11.71 -19.82
C MET A 189 3.65 -11.30 -20.26
N PRO A 190 4.30 -12.03 -21.19
CA PRO A 190 5.68 -11.80 -21.62
C PRO A 190 5.79 -10.68 -22.66
N PHE A 191 5.17 -9.55 -22.36
CA PHE A 191 5.22 -8.32 -23.17
C PHE A 191 4.82 -7.11 -22.33
N GLY A 192 5.23 -5.92 -22.76
CA GLY A 192 4.86 -4.64 -22.14
C GLY A 192 3.58 -4.02 -22.74
N LEU A 193 3.14 -2.92 -22.13
CA LEU A 193 1.93 -2.18 -22.51
C LEU A 193 1.92 -1.82 -24.00
N SER A 194 3.03 -1.31 -24.53
CA SER A 194 3.11 -0.88 -25.94
C SER A 194 2.86 -2.00 -26.95
N PHE A 195 3.13 -3.25 -26.58
CA PHE A 195 2.77 -4.41 -27.39
C PHE A 195 1.29 -4.77 -27.17
N ALA A 196 0.85 -4.80 -25.91
CA ALA A 196 -0.53 -5.13 -25.53
C ALA A 196 -1.56 -4.26 -26.26
N GLU A 197 -1.32 -2.94 -26.31
CA GLU A 197 -2.21 -1.97 -26.98
C GLU A 197 -2.38 -2.20 -28.48
N LYS A 198 -1.39 -2.84 -29.12
CA LYS A 198 -1.41 -3.13 -30.57
C LYS A 198 -1.84 -4.55 -30.88
N ASN A 199 -1.90 -5.42 -29.87
CA ASN A 199 -2.11 -6.86 -30.02
C ASN A 199 -3.16 -7.35 -29.02
N LEU A 200 -4.33 -6.70 -29.03
CA LEU A 200 -5.40 -6.96 -28.06
C LEU A 200 -5.84 -8.44 -28.03
N GLU A 201 -5.84 -9.14 -29.17
CA GLU A 201 -6.16 -10.57 -29.23
C GLU A 201 -5.17 -11.43 -28.42
N SER A 202 -3.88 -11.05 -28.40
CA SER A 202 -2.89 -11.70 -27.55
C SER A 202 -3.22 -11.50 -26.07
N VAL A 203 -3.64 -10.29 -25.68
CA VAL A 203 -4.07 -9.99 -24.30
C VAL A 203 -5.32 -10.80 -23.93
N LYS A 204 -6.35 -10.79 -24.79
CA LYS A 204 -7.58 -11.56 -24.59
C LYS A 204 -7.34 -13.04 -24.38
N SER A 205 -6.32 -13.62 -25.02
CA SER A 205 -5.98 -15.03 -24.83
C SER A 205 -5.55 -15.36 -23.39
N TYR A 206 -4.87 -14.45 -22.70
CA TYR A 206 -4.49 -14.63 -21.28
C TYR A 206 -5.68 -14.47 -20.34
N TYR A 207 -6.53 -13.47 -20.61
CA TYR A 207 -7.75 -13.23 -19.83
C TYR A 207 -8.92 -14.15 -20.22
N LYS A 208 -8.71 -15.13 -21.11
CA LYS A 208 -9.74 -16.07 -21.59
C LYS A 208 -11.00 -15.37 -22.11
N GLY A 209 -10.83 -14.20 -22.74
CA GLY A 209 -11.93 -13.40 -23.30
C GLY A 209 -12.69 -12.53 -22.29
N ASP A 210 -12.20 -12.35 -21.06
CA ASP A 210 -12.77 -11.40 -20.10
C ASP A 210 -12.73 -9.95 -20.63
N LEU A 211 -13.75 -9.15 -20.28
CA LEU A 211 -13.85 -7.73 -20.63
C LEU A 211 -12.70 -6.89 -20.06
N ILE A 212 -12.03 -7.34 -18.99
CA ILE A 212 -10.82 -6.69 -18.47
C ILE A 212 -9.75 -6.55 -19.56
N ALA A 213 -9.67 -7.51 -20.50
CA ALA A 213 -8.72 -7.41 -21.61
C ALA A 213 -8.96 -6.16 -22.48
N GLU A 214 -10.20 -5.67 -22.60
CA GLU A 214 -10.55 -4.48 -23.38
C GLU A 214 -9.98 -3.20 -22.78
N THR A 215 -9.59 -3.20 -21.51
CA THR A 215 -8.93 -2.06 -20.84
C THR A 215 -7.53 -1.76 -21.38
N TYR A 216 -6.94 -2.70 -22.13
CA TYR A 216 -5.67 -2.48 -22.85
C TYR A 216 -5.86 -1.74 -24.18
N ASP A 217 -7.07 -1.24 -24.49
CA ASP A 217 -7.21 -0.28 -25.58
C ASP A 217 -6.33 0.95 -25.33
N ALA A 218 -5.70 1.52 -26.37
CA ALA A 218 -4.68 2.54 -26.20
C ALA A 218 -5.18 3.88 -25.58
N ARG A 219 -6.49 4.06 -25.39
CA ARG A 219 -7.04 5.36 -24.99
C ARG A 219 -6.99 5.51 -23.47
N GLY A 220 -6.04 6.32 -23.02
CA GLY A 220 -5.93 6.72 -21.61
C GLY A 220 -5.04 5.81 -20.77
N ASN A 221 -4.41 4.79 -21.37
CA ASN A 221 -3.40 4.00 -20.69
C ASN A 221 -2.15 4.83 -20.43
N SER A 222 -1.51 4.57 -19.30
CA SER A 222 -0.27 5.26 -18.93
C SER A 222 0.62 4.39 -18.06
N ILE A 223 1.92 4.43 -18.36
CA ILE A 223 2.96 3.90 -17.48
C ILE A 223 3.39 5.04 -16.56
N MET A 224 3.39 4.78 -15.25
CA MET A 224 3.85 5.78 -14.28
C MET A 224 5.32 6.14 -14.51
N SER A 225 5.67 7.41 -14.27
CA SER A 225 6.98 7.97 -14.66
C SER A 225 8.18 7.47 -13.85
N SER A 226 7.93 6.76 -12.74
CA SER A 226 8.96 6.27 -11.83
C SER A 226 8.61 4.84 -11.37
N PRO A 227 9.60 3.95 -11.19
CA PRO A 227 9.34 2.61 -10.68
C PRO A 227 8.92 2.65 -9.20
N GLY A 228 8.24 1.59 -8.75
CA GLY A 228 7.71 1.45 -7.41
C GLY A 228 6.44 2.26 -7.14
N ALA A 229 6.01 2.29 -5.88
CA ALA A 229 4.80 3.00 -5.46
C ALA A 229 4.87 4.52 -5.68
N LYS A 230 6.07 5.10 -5.63
CA LYS A 230 6.30 6.54 -5.80
C LYS A 230 5.79 7.08 -7.13
N GLY A 231 5.89 6.29 -8.21
CA GLY A 231 5.40 6.70 -9.53
C GLY A 231 3.88 6.82 -9.60
N TYR A 232 3.15 6.02 -8.82
CA TYR A 232 1.69 5.95 -8.86
C TYR A 232 1.04 7.13 -8.11
N ARG A 233 1.39 7.32 -6.84
CA ARG A 233 0.86 8.41 -6.01
C ARG A 233 2.00 9.04 -5.19
N PRO A 234 2.81 9.94 -5.79
CA PRO A 234 4.01 10.47 -5.15
C PRO A 234 3.73 11.23 -3.85
N LEU A 235 2.61 11.96 -3.79
CA LEU A 235 2.20 12.67 -2.58
C LEU A 235 1.76 11.69 -1.47
N ALA A 236 0.97 10.66 -1.81
CA ALA A 236 0.56 9.64 -0.85
C ALA A 236 1.77 8.86 -0.31
N TYR A 237 2.72 8.51 -1.19
CA TYR A 237 4.00 7.91 -0.82
C TYR A 237 4.76 8.77 0.19
N LEU A 238 4.89 10.07 -0.07
CA LEU A 238 5.56 10.98 0.86
C LEU A 238 4.80 11.12 2.19
N ILE A 239 3.48 11.24 2.14
CA ILE A 239 2.62 11.35 3.33
C ILE A 239 2.75 10.10 4.19
N GLU A 240 2.74 8.91 3.60
CA GLU A 240 2.93 7.65 4.32
C GLU A 240 4.27 7.65 5.05
N GLN A 241 5.38 7.92 4.35
CA GLN A 241 6.71 7.98 4.96
C GLN A 241 6.78 8.99 6.12
N LEU A 242 6.26 10.19 5.90
CA LEU A 242 6.25 11.23 6.94
C LEU A 242 5.37 10.82 8.12
N ALA A 243 4.21 10.21 7.90
CA ALA A 243 3.34 9.75 8.97
C ALA A 243 4.01 8.64 9.79
N TYR A 244 4.70 7.69 9.16
CA TYR A 244 5.44 6.64 9.87
C TYR A 244 6.63 7.18 10.67
N ALA A 245 7.24 8.29 10.25
CA ALA A 245 8.24 8.99 11.05
C ALA A 245 7.60 9.81 12.18
N PHE A 246 6.58 10.61 11.86
CA PHE A 246 5.95 11.53 12.80
C PHE A 246 5.13 10.84 13.88
N LYS A 247 4.64 9.62 13.65
CA LYS A 247 4.00 8.85 14.72
C LYS A 247 4.91 8.71 15.93
N TRP A 248 6.24 8.66 15.74
CA TRP A 248 7.26 8.63 16.81
C TRP A 248 7.75 10.02 17.25
N ILE A 249 8.00 10.91 16.30
CA ILE A 249 8.58 12.23 16.60
C ILE A 249 7.61 13.08 17.42
N VAL A 250 6.32 13.09 17.08
CA VAL A 250 5.33 13.96 17.76
C VAL A 250 5.19 13.61 19.24
N PRO A 251 5.01 12.34 19.65
CA PRO A 251 4.94 11.99 21.07
C PRO A 251 6.21 12.35 21.85
N ILE A 252 7.40 12.08 21.29
CA ILE A 252 8.68 12.43 21.92
C ILE A 252 8.80 13.95 22.10
N PHE A 253 8.45 14.72 21.06
CA PHE A 253 8.45 16.17 21.12
C PHE A 253 7.51 16.70 22.22
N LEU A 254 6.31 16.14 22.33
CA LEU A 254 5.36 16.49 23.40
C LEU A 254 5.94 16.23 24.80
N LEU A 255 6.69 15.14 24.99
CA LEU A 255 7.38 14.86 26.24
C LEU A 255 8.47 15.88 26.56
N VAL A 256 9.30 16.23 25.58
CA VAL A 256 10.38 17.22 25.75
C VAL A 256 9.82 18.61 26.05
N VAL A 257 8.80 19.05 25.32
CA VAL A 257 8.13 20.34 25.55
C VAL A 257 7.45 20.34 26.93
N GLY A 258 6.69 19.29 27.26
CA GLY A 258 6.06 19.14 28.56
C GLY A 258 7.06 19.21 29.73
N SER A 259 8.18 18.50 29.59
CA SER A 259 9.25 18.44 30.60
C SER A 259 10.02 19.75 30.73
N SER A 260 10.38 20.40 29.62
CA SER A 260 11.09 21.69 29.66
C SER A 260 10.26 22.81 30.30
N LEU A 261 8.94 22.80 30.06
CA LEU A 261 8.01 23.72 30.71
C LEU A 261 7.86 23.40 32.21
N TYR A 262 7.99 22.14 32.62
CA TYR A 262 8.03 21.74 34.02
C TYR A 262 9.28 22.27 34.74
N TRP A 263 10.46 22.09 34.14
CA TRP A 263 11.74 22.48 34.73
C TRP A 263 11.90 23.99 34.94
N LYS A 264 11.43 24.82 34.00
CA LYS A 264 11.46 26.29 34.12
C LYS A 264 10.69 26.84 35.34
N LYS A 265 9.84 26.03 35.98
CA LYS A 265 9.14 26.40 37.24
C LYS A 265 10.01 26.15 38.48
N PHE A 266 10.88 25.15 38.45
CA PHE A 266 11.75 24.80 39.58
C PHE A 266 13.08 25.57 39.56
N GLY A 267 13.59 25.96 38.39
CA GLY A 267 14.81 26.76 38.25
C GLY A 267 14.64 28.29 38.42
N ARG A 268 13.51 28.75 38.98
CA ARG A 268 13.27 30.18 39.33
C ARG A 268 13.02 30.35 40.85
N CYS A 269 13.74 29.56 41.66
CA CYS A 269 13.93 29.86 43.08
C CYS A 269 15.28 30.56 43.24
#